data_AF-A0A3M0ADI8-F1
#
_entry.id   AF-A0A3M0ADI8-F1
#
_cell.length_a   1.000
_cell.length_b   1.000
_cell.length_c   1.000
_cell.angle_alpha   90.00
_cell.angle_beta   90.00
_cell.angle_gamma   90.00
#
_symmetry.space_group_name_H-M   'P 1'
#
loop_
_entity.id
_entity.type
_entity.pdbx_description
1 polymer ?
#
loop_
_entity_poly.entity_id
_entity_poly.type
_entity_poly.pdbx_seq_one_letter_code
_entity_poly.pdbx_strand_id
1 'polypeptide(L)' 'MQTVYCIQRGDGLFYAKQQWLALAQLKQAFHSSDYDVVLNELIEYNSKHINERLAVVACRTDEKGRPTALASGEIA' A
#
# COMPACT_ATOMS: atom_id res chain seq x y z
N MET A 1 16.66 -7.70 -1.70
CA MET A 1 15.50 -6.79 -1.80
C MET A 1 14.25 -7.63 -1.64
N GLN A 2 13.38 -7.30 -0.69
CA GLN A 2 12.11 -7.98 -0.49
C GLN A 2 10.98 -7.12 -1.07
N THR A 3 9.87 -7.77 -1.40
CA THR A 3 8.64 -7.13 -1.83
C THR A 3 7.67 -7.14 -0.65
N VAL A 4 7.02 -5.99 -0.43
CA VAL A 4 5.87 -5.86 0.45
C VAL A 4 4.72 -5.27 -0.35
N TYR A 5 3.52 -5.45 0.14
CA TYR A 5 2.31 -4.92 -0.45
C TYR A 5 1.84 -3.71 0.34
N CYS A 6 1.33 -2.70 -0.38
CA CYS A 6 0.75 -1.49 0.17
C CYS A 6 -0.63 -1.26 -0.45
N ILE A 7 -1.45 -0.44 0.20
CA ILE A 7 -2.70 0.06 -0.41
C ILE A 7 -2.41 1.43 -1.03
N GLN A 8 -2.75 1.59 -2.30
CA GLN A 8 -2.68 2.85 -3.02
C GLN A 8 -4.06 3.26 -3.49
N ARG A 9 -4.38 4.55 -3.36
CA ARG A 9 -5.58 5.17 -3.93
C ARG A 9 -5.30 5.64 -5.36
N GLY A 10 -6.33 5.75 -6.19
CA GLY A 10 -6.22 6.11 -7.60
C GLY A 10 -5.53 7.46 -7.90
N ASP A 11 -5.36 8.33 -6.92
CA ASP A 11 -4.58 9.58 -7.02
C ASP A 11 -3.09 9.42 -6.66
N GLY A 12 -2.65 8.20 -6.39
CA GLY A 12 -1.27 7.85 -6.09
C GLY A 12 -0.89 7.91 -4.61
N LEU A 13 -1.81 8.27 -3.71
CA LEU A 13 -1.54 8.30 -2.27
C LEU A 13 -1.59 6.91 -1.64
N PHE A 14 -0.82 6.73 -0.57
CA PHE A 14 -0.65 5.46 0.13
C PHE A 14 -1.34 5.48 1.49
N TYR A 15 -2.00 4.39 1.84
CA TYR A 15 -2.76 4.28 3.08
C TYR A 15 -1.84 4.15 4.30
N ALA A 16 -2.16 4.84 5.40
CA ALA A 16 -1.46 4.73 6.69
C ALA A 16 -2.45 4.67 7.86
N LYS A 17 -3.54 3.90 7.71
CA LYS A 17 -4.64 3.69 8.67
C LYS A 17 -5.54 4.90 8.95
N GLN A 18 -4.96 6.07 9.22
CA GLN A 18 -5.69 7.29 9.57
C GLN A 18 -5.46 8.44 8.58
N GLN A 19 -4.53 8.28 7.64
CA GLN A 19 -4.16 9.31 6.69
C GLN A 19 -3.68 8.70 5.38
N TRP A 20 -3.67 9.54 4.35
CA TRP A 20 -3.14 9.25 3.03
C TRP A 20 -1.79 9.96 2.87
N LEU A 21 -0.78 9.22 2.44
CA LEU A 21 0.61 9.66 2.37
C LEU A 21 1.06 9.81 0.92
N ALA A 22 1.85 10.85 0.64
CA ALA A 22 2.53 10.96 -0.64
C ALA A 22 3.66 9.92 -0.76
N LEU A 23 4.12 9.66 -1.99
CA LEU A 23 5.24 8.74 -2.26
C LEU A 23 6.51 9.09 -1.45
N ALA A 24 6.77 10.38 -1.20
CA ALA A 24 7.89 10.83 -0.37
C ALA A 24 7.84 10.30 1.08
N GLN A 25 6.66 9.94 1.57
CA GLN A 25 6.41 9.41 2.91
C GLN A 25 6.11 7.90 2.92
N LEU A 26 6.32 7.20 1.79
CA LEU A 26 5.94 5.80 1.61
C LEU A 26 6.44 4.87 2.72
N LYS A 27 7.62 5.13 3.29
CA LYS A 27 8.18 4.36 4.42
C LYS A 27 7.29 4.28 5.68
N GLN A 28 6.27 5.14 5.78
CA GLN A 28 5.32 5.19 6.89
C GLN A 28 3.94 4.61 6.51
N ALA A 29 3.76 4.21 5.25
CA ALA A 29 2.52 3.60 4.80
C ALA A 29 2.30 2.26 5.50
N PHE A 30 1.05 1.85 5.61
CA PHE A 30 0.72 0.48 5.99
C PHE A 30 1.23 -0.48 4.91
N HIS A 31 1.92 -1.53 5.35
CA HIS A 31 2.49 -2.54 4.47
C HIS A 31 2.58 -3.90 5.16
N SER A 32 2.55 -4.96 4.36
CA SER A 32 2.80 -6.34 4.81
C SER A 32 3.51 -7.12 3.72
N SER A 33 4.31 -8.13 4.07
CA SER A 33 4.79 -9.13 3.12
C SER A 33 3.68 -10.07 2.65
N ASP A 34 2.62 -10.22 3.46
CA ASP A 34 1.49 -11.09 3.17
C ASP A 34 0.40 -10.30 2.45
N TYR A 35 0.12 -10.67 1.20
CA TYR A 35 -0.89 -10.01 0.37
C TYR A 35 -2.27 -10.00 1.04
N ASP A 36 -2.68 -11.14 1.62
CA ASP A 36 -4.00 -11.31 2.24
C ASP A 36 -4.24 -10.35 3.41
N VAL A 37 -3.19 -10.02 4.17
CA VAL A 37 -3.27 -9.02 5.25
C VAL A 37 -3.59 -7.65 4.69
N VAL A 38 -2.98 -7.29 3.55
CA VAL A 38 -3.22 -6.01 2.88
C VAL A 38 -4.58 -5.99 2.20
N LEU A 39 -4.99 -7.11 1.62
CA LEU A 39 -6.30 -7.28 1.00
C LEU A 39 -7.43 -7.15 2.02
N ASN A 40 -7.30 -7.77 3.20
CA ASN A 40 -8.28 -7.64 4.28
C ASN A 40 -8.46 -6.17 4.71
N GLU A 41 -7.35 -5.46 4.94
CA GLU A 41 -7.40 -4.03 5.28
C GLU A 41 -8.05 -3.19 4.16
N LEU A 42 -7.77 -3.52 2.88
CA LEU A 42 -8.41 -2.86 1.74
C LEU A 42 -9.92 -3.10 1.73
N ILE A 43 -10.37 -4.33 1.94
CA ILE A 43 -11.81 -4.69 1.99
C ILE A 43 -12.49 -3.95 3.14
N GLU A 44 -11.88 -3.94 4.32
CA GLU A 44 -12.41 -3.23 5.49
C GLU A 44 -12.57 -1.73 5.23
N TYR A 45 -11.57 -1.09 4.61
CA TYR A 45 -11.66 0.33 4.26
C TYR A 45 -12.70 0.58 3.16
N ASN A 46 -12.67 -0.23 2.09
CA ASN A 46 -13.58 -0.08 0.95
C ASN A 46 -15.05 -0.25 1.37
N SER A 47 -15.34 -1.14 2.33
CA SER A 47 -16.70 -1.34 2.87
C SER A 47 -17.33 -0.05 3.43
N LYS A 48 -16.51 0.92 3.88
CA LYS A 48 -16.91 2.23 4.42
C LYS A 48 -16.79 3.36 3.40
N HIS A 49 -15.91 3.19 2.41
CA HIS A 49 -15.50 4.22 1.47
C HIS A 49 -15.46 3.70 0.02
N ILE A 50 -16.58 3.17 -0.46
CA ILE A 50 -16.70 2.47 -1.76
C ILE A 50 -16.27 3.29 -2.99
N ASN A 51 -16.24 4.62 -2.88
CA ASN A 51 -15.89 5.52 -3.99
C ASN A 51 -14.38 5.80 -4.09
N GLU A 52 -13.61 5.43 -3.07
CA GLU A 52 -12.15 5.57 -3.11
C GLU A 52 -11.59 4.38 -3.88
N ARG A 53 -11.13 4.61 -5.11
CA ARG A 53 -10.56 3.59 -6.00
C ARG A 53 -9.24 3.10 -5.40
N LEU A 54 -9.29 2.08 -4.55
CA LEU A 54 -8.13 1.50 -3.88
C LEU A 54 -7.62 0.27 -4.63
N ALA A 55 -6.30 0.09 -4.61
CA ALA A 55 -5.63 -1.07 -5.15
C ALA A 55 -4.52 -1.54 -4.21
N VAL A 56 -4.24 -2.84 -4.22
CA VAL A 56 -3.01 -3.37 -3.63
C VAL A 56 -1.89 -3.22 -4.66
N VAL A 57 -0.75 -2.68 -4.23
CA VAL A 57 0.43 -2.49 -5.07
C VAL A 57 1.67 -3.09 -4.42
N ALA A 58 2.53 -3.67 -5.22
CA ALA A 58 3.82 -4.18 -4.78
C ALA A 58 4.85 -3.03 -4.61
N CYS A 59 5.61 -3.06 -3.53
CA CYS A 59 6.62 -2.10 -3.16
C CYS A 59 7.95 -2.80 -2.83
N ARG A 60 9.06 -2.24 -3.31
CA ARG A 60 10.41 -2.63 -2.89
C ARG A 60 10.71 -2.10 -1.50
N THR A 61 11.39 -2.88 -0.68
CA THR A 61 11.79 -2.46 0.67
C THR A 61 13.23 -1.97 0.78
N ASP A 62 13.48 -1.14 1.80
CA ASP A 62 14.83 -0.94 2.33
C ASP A 62 15.29 -2.14 3.18
N GLU A 63 16.50 -2.05 3.73
CA GLU A 63 17.10 -3.06 4.62
C GLU A 63 16.33 -3.27 5.92
N LYS A 64 15.42 -2.34 6.27
CA LYS A 64 14.54 -2.42 7.46
C LYS A 64 13.14 -2.92 7.11
N GLY A 65 12.92 -3.40 5.88
CA GLY A 65 11.62 -3.91 5.44
C GLY A 65 10.58 -2.83 5.14
N ARG A 66 10.96 -1.55 5.09
CA ARG A 66 10.03 -0.44 4.84
C ARG A 66 9.91 -0.17 3.34
N PRO A 67 8.72 0.08 2.80
CA PRO A 67 8.52 0.34 1.37
C PRO A 67 9.21 1.65 0.96
N THR A 68 9.87 1.62 -0.20
CA THR A 68 10.68 2.74 -0.71
C THR A 68 10.33 3.15 -2.13
N ALA A 69 9.83 2.23 -2.95
CA ALA A 69 9.41 2.51 -4.31
C ALA A 69 8.40 1.45 -4.77
N LEU A 70 7.53 1.82 -5.72
CA LEU A 70 6.70 0.85 -6.43
C LEU A 70 7.58 -0.16 -7.17
N ALA A 71 7.22 -1.43 -7.08
CA ALA A 71 7.79 -2.45 -7.96
C ALA A 71 7.19 -2.23 -9.36
N SER A 72 8.02 -1.82 -10.31
CA SER A 72 7.59 -1.52 -11.68
C SER A 72 6.96 -2.77 -12.32
N GLY A 73 5.64 -2.79 -12.48
CA GLY A 73 4.95 -3.77 -13.35
C GLY A 73 3.82 -4.60 -12.73
N GLU A 74 3.56 -4.55 -11.43
CA GLU A 74 2.53 -5.41 -10.82
C GLU A 74 1.54 -4.61 -9.98
N ILE A 75 0.36 -4.38 -10.56
CA ILE A 75 -0.87 -4.36 -9.78
C ILE A 75 -1.09 -5.83 -9.40
N ALA A 76 -1.02 -6.14 -8.12
CA ALA A 76 -1.12 -7.51 -7.62
C ALA A 76 -2.59 -7.97 -7.53
#